data_AF-A0A497DKJ6-F1
#
_entry.id   AF-A0A497DKJ6-F1
#
_cell.length_a   1.000
_cell.length_b   1.000
_cell.length_c   1.000
_cell.angle_alpha   90.00
_cell.angle_beta   90.00
_cell.angle_gamma   90.00
#
_symmetry.space_group_name_H-M   'P 1'
#
loop_
_entity.id
_entity.type
_entity.pdbx_description
1 polymer ?
#
loop_
_entity_poly.entity_id
_entity_poly.type
_entity_poly.pdbx_seq_one_letter_code
_entity_poly.pdbx_strand_id
1 'polypeptide(L)'
;MKNIEGYVCFAERLDLALAPFSVKNGVLILEADPEPGYFSKNGFPENLAHASDHHLYILTKHPVTCFQDWVIQHSFTVRDELKINLHISPGQLTFMNKQHNCLRIRTREVESIKPFLKDLEKLDVEFVKHSKHVRPYNSIVHFKKHAELIPLENSIYADVNDKNRHFIKIQKSIEFEEFENIVEKIKNNCGFNMFNTAYATLPKRNEVMNFVAIYSKHCDEKRLPEFKSYIDKHI
;
A
#
# COMPACT_ATOMS: atom_id res chain seq x y z
N MET A 1 5.38 -19.12 19.07
CA MET A 1 4.89 -17.73 19.20
C MET A 1 3.45 -17.68 18.69
N LYS A 2 2.60 -16.77 19.19
CA LYS A 2 1.20 -16.67 18.71
C LYS A 2 1.11 -15.87 17.41
N ASN A 3 0.15 -16.19 16.55
CA ASN A 3 -0.21 -15.38 15.39
C ASN A 3 -0.60 -13.96 15.84
N ILE A 4 -0.35 -12.99 14.96
CA ILE A 4 -0.59 -11.57 15.22
C ILE A 4 -1.53 -11.05 14.15
N GLU A 5 -2.70 -10.56 14.54
CA GLU A 5 -3.65 -9.98 13.59
C GLU A 5 -4.11 -8.57 13.99
N GLY A 6 -4.55 -7.79 13.01
CA GLY A 6 -5.19 -6.50 13.24
C GLY A 6 -4.95 -5.51 12.12
N TYR A 7 -5.42 -4.28 12.32
CA TYR A 7 -5.23 -3.22 11.34
C TYR A 7 -3.83 -2.63 11.44
N VAL A 8 -3.06 -2.83 10.37
CA VAL A 8 -1.72 -2.27 10.19
C VAL A 8 -1.85 -0.99 9.38
N CYS A 9 -1.22 0.08 9.87
CA CYS A 9 -0.99 1.29 9.10
C CYS A 9 0.31 1.11 8.30
N PHE A 10 0.24 1.25 6.99
CA PHE A 10 1.38 1.23 6.10
C PHE A 10 1.70 2.64 5.64
N ALA A 11 2.99 2.95 5.50
CA ALA A 11 3.48 4.10 4.78
C ALA A 11 4.40 3.63 3.64
N GLU A 12 4.13 4.10 2.43
CA GLU A 12 4.91 3.79 1.22
C GLU A 12 5.08 5.04 0.35
N ARG A 13 6.26 5.24 -0.22
CA ARG A 13 6.51 6.28 -1.21
C ARG A 13 6.19 5.71 -2.59
N LEU A 14 5.30 6.38 -3.32
CA LEU A 14 4.81 5.93 -4.63
C LEU A 14 4.92 7.03 -5.68
N ASP A 15 5.19 6.60 -6.91
CA ASP A 15 5.00 7.42 -8.10
C ASP A 15 3.55 7.26 -8.57
N LEU A 16 2.80 8.35 -8.53
CA LEU A 16 1.39 8.42 -8.85
C LEU A 16 1.18 9.21 -10.15
N ALA A 17 0.33 8.72 -11.04
CA ALA A 17 -0.14 9.48 -12.19
C ALA A 17 -1.64 9.36 -12.40
N LEU A 18 -2.18 10.18 -13.30
CA LEU A 18 -3.59 10.10 -13.69
C LEU A 18 -3.90 8.76 -14.35
N ALA A 19 -4.85 8.02 -13.79
CA ALA A 19 -5.30 6.76 -14.37
C ALA A 19 -6.16 7.01 -15.64
N PRO A 20 -6.00 6.22 -16.72
CA PRO A 20 -6.74 6.42 -17.97
C PRO A 20 -8.27 6.42 -17.81
N PHE A 21 -8.79 5.66 -16.85
CA PHE A 21 -10.23 5.53 -16.57
C PHE A 21 -10.79 6.62 -15.65
N SER A 22 -9.98 7.58 -15.19
CA SER A 22 -10.49 8.73 -14.41
C SER A 22 -11.58 9.49 -15.18
N VAL A 23 -11.43 9.66 -16.50
CA VAL A 23 -12.40 10.37 -17.35
C VAL A 23 -13.78 9.70 -17.33
N LYS A 24 -13.83 8.37 -17.51
CA LYS A 24 -15.08 7.57 -17.57
C LYS A 24 -15.88 7.59 -16.26
N ASN A 25 -15.22 7.93 -15.15
CA ASN A 25 -15.79 7.95 -13.82
C ASN A 25 -16.13 9.38 -13.34
N GLY A 26 -15.66 10.42 -14.02
CA GLY A 26 -15.89 11.83 -13.60
C GLY A 26 -15.15 12.26 -12.34
N VAL A 27 -14.46 11.33 -11.66
CA VAL A 27 -13.64 11.56 -10.47
C VAL A 27 -12.16 11.43 -10.80
N LEU A 28 -11.32 12.13 -10.04
CA LEU A 28 -9.88 11.99 -10.13
C LEU A 28 -9.48 10.62 -9.59
N ILE A 29 -8.88 9.80 -10.45
CA ILE A 29 -8.31 8.52 -10.07
C ILE A 29 -6.83 8.57 -10.41
N LEU A 30 -6.01 8.34 -9.39
CA LEU A 30 -4.57 8.17 -9.57
C LEU A 30 -4.23 6.69 -9.55
N GLU A 31 -3.16 6.33 -10.24
CA GLU A 31 -2.62 4.98 -10.28
C GLU A 31 -1.15 5.02 -9.87
N ALA A 32 -0.77 4.13 -8.97
CA ALA A 32 0.64 3.88 -8.67
C ALA A 32 1.25 2.97 -9.73
N ASP A 33 2.51 3.22 -10.07
CA ASP A 33 3.24 2.51 -11.11
C ASP A 33 2.45 2.44 -12.45
N PRO A 34 2.00 3.59 -12.98
CA PRO A 34 1.16 3.69 -14.18
C PRO A 34 1.82 3.09 -15.44
N GLU A 35 3.16 2.97 -15.40
CA GLU A 35 3.94 2.15 -16.30
C GLU A 35 4.48 0.96 -15.49
N PRO A 36 3.81 -0.22 -15.50
CA PRO A 36 4.27 -1.41 -14.75
C PRO A 36 5.64 -1.95 -15.23
N GLY A 37 6.29 -1.27 -16.19
CA GLY A 37 7.64 -1.48 -16.66
C GLY A 37 8.73 -1.04 -15.67
N TYR A 38 8.56 -1.25 -14.37
CA TYR A 38 9.68 -1.05 -13.42
C TYR A 38 10.90 -1.94 -13.76
N PHE A 39 10.74 -2.94 -14.64
CA PHE A 39 11.82 -3.68 -15.29
C PHE A 39 12.27 -3.16 -16.67
N SER A 40 11.52 -2.29 -17.35
CA SER A 40 11.83 -1.85 -18.72
C SER A 40 12.79 -0.65 -18.79
N LYS A 41 12.91 0.17 -17.73
CA LYS A 41 13.86 1.32 -17.75
C LYS A 41 15.35 0.90 -17.80
N ASN A 42 15.69 -0.34 -17.43
CA ASN A 42 17.07 -0.84 -17.38
C ASN A 42 17.32 -2.09 -18.28
N GLY A 43 16.46 -2.37 -19.26
CA GLY A 43 16.72 -3.45 -20.23
C GLY A 43 16.65 -4.89 -19.67
N PHE A 44 15.91 -5.11 -18.58
CA PHE A 44 15.57 -6.46 -18.13
C PHE A 44 14.43 -7.01 -18.99
N PRO A 45 14.36 -8.34 -19.24
CA PRO A 45 13.34 -8.92 -20.10
C PRO A 45 11.96 -8.50 -19.61
N GLU A 46 11.12 -8.06 -20.55
CA GLU A 46 9.75 -7.66 -20.30
C GLU A 46 9.07 -8.73 -19.45
N ASN A 47 8.70 -8.37 -18.23
CA ASN A 47 7.90 -9.23 -17.39
C ASN A 47 6.48 -9.23 -17.99
N LEU A 48 6.28 -10.04 -19.03
CA LEU A 48 5.00 -10.26 -19.73
C LEU A 48 3.89 -10.75 -18.78
N ALA A 49 4.25 -11.16 -17.57
CA ALA A 49 3.34 -11.32 -16.44
C ALA A 49 3.17 -9.98 -15.69
N HIS A 50 2.55 -9.01 -16.36
CA HIS A 50 2.16 -7.74 -15.75
C HIS A 50 1.46 -7.98 -14.40
N ALA A 51 1.73 -7.11 -13.42
CA ALA A 51 0.96 -7.09 -12.19
C ALA A 51 -0.53 -6.98 -12.56
N SER A 52 -1.27 -8.05 -12.31
CA SER A 52 -2.62 -8.23 -12.85
C SER A 52 -3.63 -7.24 -12.31
N ASP A 53 -3.29 -6.52 -11.25
CA ASP A 53 -4.18 -5.69 -10.47
C ASP A 53 -3.72 -4.23 -10.54
N HIS A 54 -4.66 -3.34 -10.83
CA HIS A 54 -4.49 -1.89 -10.73
C HIS A 54 -4.37 -1.45 -9.28
N HIS A 55 -3.51 -0.48 -8.99
CA HIS A 55 -3.30 0.11 -7.66
C HIS A 55 -3.74 1.56 -7.65
N LEU A 56 -4.98 1.80 -7.24
CA LEU A 56 -5.70 3.03 -7.49
C LEU A 56 -5.96 3.84 -6.23
N TYR A 57 -5.96 5.16 -6.41
CA TYR A 57 -6.14 6.13 -5.35
C TYR A 57 -7.21 7.12 -5.76
N ILE A 58 -8.29 7.21 -4.97
CA ILE A 58 -9.42 8.10 -5.22
C ILE A 58 -9.54 9.05 -4.05
N LEU A 59 -9.41 10.35 -4.31
CA LEU A 59 -9.27 11.37 -3.29
C LEU A 59 -10.63 11.94 -2.92
N THR A 60 -10.86 12.11 -1.62
CA THR A 60 -11.96 12.93 -1.11
C THR A 60 -11.64 14.41 -1.31
N LYS A 61 -12.67 15.21 -1.59
CA LYS A 61 -12.57 16.65 -1.80
C LYS A 61 -12.36 17.40 -0.47
N HIS A 62 -12.97 16.90 0.59
CA HIS A 62 -12.92 17.46 1.94
C HIS A 62 -12.52 16.36 2.94
N PRO A 63 -11.86 16.72 4.05
CA PRO A 63 -11.63 15.76 5.13
C PRO A 63 -12.94 15.16 5.62
N VAL A 64 -12.96 13.84 5.79
CA VAL A 64 -14.15 13.11 6.25
C VAL A 64 -13.91 12.56 7.66
N THR A 65 -14.78 12.93 8.58
CA THR A 65 -14.76 12.43 9.96
C THR A 65 -15.02 10.92 9.98
N CYS A 66 -14.23 10.17 10.75
CA CYS A 66 -14.32 8.70 10.83
C CYS A 66 -14.19 7.98 9.47
N PHE A 67 -13.55 8.61 8.46
CA PHE A 67 -13.39 8.05 7.12
C PHE A 67 -12.85 6.62 7.11
N GLN A 68 -11.87 6.32 7.99
CA GLN A 68 -11.30 4.98 8.06
C GLN A 68 -12.35 3.92 8.39
N ASP A 69 -13.21 4.19 9.36
CA ASP A 69 -14.23 3.25 9.83
C ASP A 69 -15.30 3.04 8.77
N TRP A 70 -15.73 4.11 8.08
CA TRP A 70 -16.68 4.01 6.98
C TRP A 70 -16.15 3.15 5.84
N VAL A 71 -14.92 3.40 5.38
CA VAL A 71 -14.33 2.62 4.29
C VAL A 71 -14.15 1.17 4.69
N ILE A 72 -13.66 0.90 5.91
CA ILE A 72 -13.50 -0.46 6.41
C ILE A 72 -14.84 -1.19 6.41
N GLN A 73 -15.89 -0.61 7.03
CA GLN A 73 -17.21 -1.22 7.11
C GLN A 73 -17.79 -1.52 5.72
N HIS A 74 -17.77 -0.55 4.81
CA HIS A 74 -18.34 -0.72 3.48
C HIS A 74 -17.52 -1.68 2.60
N SER A 75 -16.20 -1.73 2.79
CA SER A 75 -15.35 -2.67 2.04
C SER A 75 -15.69 -4.14 2.34
N PHE A 76 -16.11 -4.46 3.57
CA PHE A 76 -16.59 -5.80 3.92
C PHE A 76 -17.91 -6.13 3.22
N THR A 77 -18.89 -5.24 3.32
CA THR A 77 -20.19 -5.41 2.68
C THR A 77 -20.06 -5.63 1.18
N VAL A 78 -19.32 -4.75 0.49
CA VAL A 78 -19.17 -4.83 -0.97
C VAL A 78 -18.41 -6.08 -1.42
N ARG A 79 -17.38 -6.50 -0.69
CA ARG A 79 -16.65 -7.73 -1.01
C ARG A 79 -17.55 -8.95 -0.88
N ASP A 80 -18.34 -9.03 0.18
CA ASP A 80 -19.19 -10.19 0.47
C ASP A 80 -20.39 -10.27 -0.48
N GLU A 81 -20.97 -9.12 -0.86
CA GLU A 81 -22.10 -9.04 -1.79
C GLU A 81 -21.69 -9.28 -3.26
N LEU A 82 -20.60 -8.66 -3.71
CA LEU A 82 -20.24 -8.67 -5.13
C LEU A 82 -19.34 -9.84 -5.53
N LYS A 83 -18.66 -10.50 -4.58
CA LYS A 83 -17.73 -11.63 -4.83
C LYS A 83 -16.67 -11.32 -5.92
N ILE A 84 -16.29 -10.05 -6.06
CA ILE A 84 -15.32 -9.56 -7.04
C ILE A 84 -13.93 -9.39 -6.42
N ASN A 85 -12.89 -9.31 -7.25
CA ASN A 85 -11.54 -8.99 -6.78
C ASN A 85 -11.40 -7.47 -6.56
N LEU A 86 -11.97 -6.98 -5.47
CA LEU A 86 -11.96 -5.57 -5.08
C LEU A 86 -11.48 -5.44 -3.64
N HIS A 87 -10.24 -5.01 -3.47
CA HIS A 87 -9.68 -4.71 -2.15
C HIS A 87 -9.64 -3.21 -1.94
N ILE A 88 -10.42 -2.73 -0.99
CA ILE A 88 -10.49 -1.30 -0.66
C ILE A 88 -9.92 -1.10 0.74
N SER A 89 -9.14 -0.05 0.92
CA SER A 89 -8.57 0.34 2.20
C SER A 89 -8.59 1.85 2.33
N PRO A 90 -8.89 2.39 3.52
CA PRO A 90 -8.75 3.83 3.73
C PRO A 90 -7.28 4.22 3.73
N GLY A 91 -7.01 5.40 3.23
CA GLY A 91 -5.69 5.98 3.26
C GLY A 91 -5.70 7.50 3.24
N GLN A 92 -4.49 8.04 3.18
CA GLN A 92 -4.19 9.46 3.06
C GLN A 92 -2.97 9.63 2.16
N LEU A 93 -2.99 10.66 1.33
CA LEU A 93 -1.84 11.06 0.52
C LEU A 93 -1.81 12.57 0.34
N THR A 94 -0.66 13.09 -0.08
CA THR A 94 -0.51 14.51 -0.40
C THR A 94 -0.68 14.72 -1.89
N PHE A 95 -1.65 15.56 -2.28
CA PHE A 95 -1.89 15.94 -3.67
C PHE A 95 -1.98 17.46 -3.76
N MET A 96 -1.24 18.05 -4.71
CA MET A 96 -1.18 19.52 -4.88
C MET A 96 -0.91 20.28 -3.56
N ASN A 97 0.05 19.81 -2.77
CA ASN A 97 0.45 20.36 -1.47
C ASN A 97 -0.66 20.36 -0.41
N LYS A 98 -1.66 19.48 -0.54
CA LYS A 98 -2.72 19.28 0.45
C LYS A 98 -2.85 17.81 0.80
N GLN A 99 -3.07 17.51 2.07
CA GLN A 99 -3.37 16.16 2.50
C GLN A 99 -4.85 15.86 2.22
N HIS A 100 -5.11 14.70 1.61
CA HIS A 100 -6.45 14.22 1.30
C HIS A 100 -6.68 12.87 1.98
N ASN A 101 -7.88 12.61 2.50
CA ASN A 101 -8.32 11.22 2.67
C ASN A 101 -8.49 10.60 1.28
N CYS A 102 -8.12 9.34 1.13
CA CYS A 102 -8.26 8.62 -0.13
C CYS A 102 -8.68 7.17 0.07
N LEU A 103 -9.35 6.62 -0.92
CA LEU A 103 -9.53 5.18 -1.07
C LEU A 103 -8.30 4.62 -1.78
N ARG A 104 -7.64 3.64 -1.18
CA ARG A 104 -6.68 2.78 -1.87
C ARG A 104 -7.42 1.54 -2.35
N ILE A 105 -7.41 1.31 -3.66
CA ILE A 105 -8.15 0.22 -4.30
C ILE A 105 -7.17 -0.65 -5.07
N ARG A 106 -7.16 -1.95 -4.78
CA ARG A 106 -6.49 -2.96 -5.61
C ARG A 106 -7.54 -3.82 -6.32
N THR A 107 -7.54 -3.81 -7.65
CA THR A 107 -8.55 -4.55 -8.43
C THR A 107 -8.11 -4.87 -9.86
N ARG A 108 -8.71 -5.90 -10.46
CA ARG A 108 -8.64 -6.15 -11.91
C ARG A 108 -9.85 -5.60 -12.67
N GLU A 109 -10.90 -5.21 -11.94
CA GLU A 109 -12.23 -4.91 -12.46
C GLU A 109 -12.56 -3.45 -12.14
N VAL A 110 -11.93 -2.53 -12.87
CA VAL A 110 -12.04 -1.08 -12.61
C VAL A 110 -13.49 -0.58 -12.66
N GLU A 111 -14.32 -1.18 -13.51
CA GLU A 111 -15.75 -0.93 -13.63
C GLU A 111 -16.50 -1.10 -12.30
N SER A 112 -16.03 -2.02 -11.45
CA SER A 112 -16.65 -2.37 -10.17
C SER A 112 -16.41 -1.33 -9.07
N ILE A 113 -15.63 -0.28 -9.35
CA ILE A 113 -15.41 0.85 -8.43
C ILE A 113 -16.66 1.74 -8.33
N LYS A 114 -17.43 1.90 -9.42
CA LYS A 114 -18.55 2.85 -9.47
C LYS A 114 -19.63 2.62 -8.40
N PRO A 115 -20.11 1.39 -8.15
CA PRO A 115 -21.09 1.14 -7.09
C PRO A 115 -20.58 1.61 -5.72
N PHE A 116 -19.32 1.31 -5.39
CA PHE A 116 -18.72 1.69 -4.12
C PHE A 116 -18.64 3.22 -3.94
N LEU A 117 -18.27 3.95 -4.99
CA LEU A 117 -18.25 5.42 -4.93
C LEU A 117 -19.66 5.99 -4.68
N LYS A 118 -20.68 5.44 -5.34
CA LYS A 118 -22.07 5.87 -5.14
C LYS A 118 -22.56 5.61 -3.71
N ASP A 119 -22.13 4.53 -3.09
CA ASP A 119 -22.52 4.23 -1.70
C ASP A 119 -21.88 5.20 -0.72
N LEU A 120 -20.62 5.59 -0.95
CA LEU A 120 -19.98 6.63 -0.14
C LEU A 120 -20.56 8.02 -0.41
N GLU A 121 -20.98 8.33 -1.63
CA GLU A 121 -21.67 9.59 -1.95
C GLU A 121 -22.99 9.73 -1.16
N LYS A 122 -23.71 8.62 -0.90
CA LYS A 122 -24.91 8.62 -0.02
C LYS A 122 -24.59 8.94 1.44
N LEU A 123 -23.32 8.87 1.83
CA LEU A 123 -22.80 9.22 3.16
C LEU A 123 -22.11 10.59 3.15
N ASP A 124 -22.47 11.45 2.20
CA ASP A 124 -21.93 12.80 2.03
C ASP A 124 -20.41 12.85 1.76
N VAL A 125 -19.84 11.76 1.24
CA VAL A 125 -18.44 11.76 0.79
C VAL A 125 -18.35 12.35 -0.63
N GLU A 126 -17.81 13.55 -0.73
CA GLU A 126 -17.48 14.17 -2.01
C GLU A 126 -16.08 13.76 -2.49
N PHE A 127 -15.95 13.42 -3.78
CA PHE A 127 -14.67 13.09 -4.40
C PHE A 127 -14.10 14.26 -5.22
N VAL A 128 -12.77 14.32 -5.34
CA VAL A 128 -12.09 15.25 -6.23
C VAL A 128 -12.50 14.93 -7.67
N LYS A 129 -12.95 15.95 -8.41
CA LYS A 129 -13.36 15.79 -9.81
C LYS A 129 -12.16 15.54 -10.71
N HIS A 130 -12.39 14.82 -11.82
CA HIS A 130 -11.37 14.59 -12.84
C HIS A 130 -10.70 15.91 -13.30
N SER A 131 -9.39 15.86 -13.51
CA SER A 131 -8.59 16.94 -14.10
C SER A 131 -7.66 16.38 -15.18
N LYS A 132 -7.61 17.02 -16.35
CA LYS A 132 -6.77 16.60 -17.48
C LYS A 132 -5.27 16.89 -17.31
N HIS A 133 -4.89 17.64 -16.27
CA HIS A 133 -3.55 18.22 -16.14
C HIS A 133 -2.73 17.64 -14.98
N VAL A 134 -3.09 16.48 -14.46
CA VAL A 134 -2.31 15.83 -13.41
C VAL A 134 -1.07 15.17 -14.03
N ARG A 135 0.10 15.76 -13.78
CA ARG A 135 1.40 15.18 -14.15
C ARG A 135 1.79 14.09 -13.14
N PRO A 136 2.60 13.10 -13.53
CA PRO A 136 3.19 12.15 -12.60
C PRO A 136 3.94 12.87 -11.48
N TYR A 137 3.77 12.40 -10.24
CA TYR A 137 4.40 12.98 -9.06
C TYR A 137 4.63 11.91 -8.00
N ASN A 138 5.53 12.18 -7.08
CA ASN A 138 5.83 11.30 -5.97
C ASN A 138 5.07 11.74 -4.71
N SER A 139 4.50 10.79 -3.97
CA SER A 139 3.87 11.05 -2.67
C SER A 139 4.12 9.91 -1.71
N ILE A 140 4.20 10.26 -0.43
CA ILE A 140 4.02 9.29 0.65
C ILE A 140 2.52 9.01 0.76
N VAL A 141 2.17 7.74 0.75
CA VAL A 141 0.82 7.24 0.94
C VAL A 141 0.77 6.48 2.24
N HIS A 142 -0.18 6.86 3.10
CA HIS A 142 -0.52 6.13 4.30
C HIS A 142 -1.81 5.36 4.06
N PHE A 143 -1.88 4.07 4.41
CA PHE A 143 -3.13 3.31 4.30
C PHE A 143 -3.25 2.26 5.39
N LYS A 144 -4.49 1.93 5.75
CA LYS A 144 -4.77 0.98 6.81
C LYS A 144 -5.44 -0.26 6.26
N LYS A 145 -4.84 -1.43 6.51
CA LYS A 145 -5.34 -2.73 6.06
C LYS A 145 -5.26 -3.75 7.20
N HIS A 146 -6.24 -4.65 7.27
CA HIS A 146 -6.14 -5.81 8.15
C HIS A 146 -5.05 -6.78 7.66
N ALA A 147 -4.15 -7.17 8.54
CA ALA A 147 -3.15 -8.19 8.27
C ALA A 147 -3.21 -9.29 9.33
N GLU A 148 -2.89 -10.50 8.92
CA GLU A 148 -2.66 -11.65 9.81
C GLU A 148 -1.23 -12.13 9.54
N LEU A 149 -0.45 -12.20 10.61
CA LEU A 149 0.99 -12.44 10.56
C LEU A 149 1.33 -13.72 11.33
N ILE A 150 1.97 -14.65 10.64
CA ILE A 150 2.48 -15.88 11.24
C ILE A 150 3.95 -15.65 11.62
N PRO A 151 4.34 -15.86 12.88
CA PRO A 151 5.75 -15.77 13.28
C PRO A 151 6.56 -16.86 12.58
N LEU A 152 7.68 -16.44 11.98
CA LEU A 152 8.74 -17.30 11.52
C LEU A 152 9.82 -17.34 12.63
N GLU A 153 11.04 -16.91 12.34
CA GLU A 153 12.15 -16.84 13.29
C GLU A 153 12.68 -15.41 13.43
N ASN A 154 13.43 -15.14 14.49
CA ASN A 154 14.16 -13.87 14.66
C ASN A 154 13.32 -12.61 14.46
N SER A 155 12.07 -12.60 14.96
CA SER A 155 11.14 -11.47 14.79
C SER A 155 10.79 -11.14 13.33
N ILE A 156 10.86 -12.16 12.47
CA ILE A 156 10.36 -12.15 11.10
C ILE A 156 8.99 -12.83 11.11
N TYR A 157 8.07 -12.30 10.31
CA TYR A 157 6.71 -12.80 10.17
C TYR A 157 6.32 -12.90 8.69
N ALA A 158 5.49 -13.87 8.34
CA ALA A 158 4.88 -13.99 7.01
C ALA A 158 3.45 -13.43 7.01
N ASP A 159 3.02 -12.77 5.92
CA ASP A 159 1.62 -12.41 5.71
C ASP A 159 0.82 -13.65 5.28
N VAL A 160 -0.24 -13.97 6.01
CA VAL A 160 -1.16 -15.07 5.65
C VAL A 160 -1.84 -14.81 4.29
N ASN A 161 -2.07 -13.55 3.94
CA ASN A 161 -2.83 -13.17 2.75
C ASN A 161 -1.96 -12.88 1.53
N ASP A 162 -0.63 -12.87 1.68
CA ASP A 162 0.30 -12.57 0.60
C ASP A 162 1.64 -13.29 0.84
N LYS A 163 1.77 -14.48 0.24
CA LYS A 163 2.98 -15.33 0.37
C LYS A 163 4.30 -14.64 -0.03
N ASN A 164 4.23 -13.53 -0.76
CA ASN A 164 5.43 -12.79 -1.19
C ASN A 164 5.75 -11.63 -0.23
N ARG A 165 4.99 -11.48 0.86
CA ARG A 165 5.12 -10.40 1.83
C ARG A 165 5.55 -10.93 3.19
N HIS A 166 6.61 -10.32 3.70
CA HIS A 166 7.17 -10.60 5.00
C HIS A 166 7.27 -9.32 5.81
N PHE A 167 7.34 -9.45 7.13
CA PHE A 167 7.46 -8.34 8.07
C PHE A 167 8.63 -8.60 9.00
N ILE A 168 9.52 -7.62 9.13
CA ILE A 168 10.63 -7.66 10.09
C ILE A 168 10.32 -6.67 11.19
N LYS A 169 10.08 -7.15 12.42
CA LYS A 169 9.84 -6.27 13.57
C LYS A 169 11.10 -5.49 13.90
N ILE A 170 10.93 -4.18 14.07
CA ILE A 170 11.98 -3.26 14.53
C ILE A 170 11.68 -2.83 15.97
N GLN A 171 12.72 -2.56 16.75
CA GLN A 171 12.59 -2.27 18.18
C GLN A 171 12.19 -0.82 18.46
N LYS A 172 12.52 0.10 17.57
CA LYS A 172 12.25 1.55 17.72
C LYS A 172 11.26 2.01 16.66
N SER A 173 10.44 2.98 17.04
CA SER A 173 9.75 3.81 16.05
C SER A 173 10.77 4.74 15.42
N ILE A 174 10.71 4.90 14.10
CA ILE A 174 11.60 5.75 13.31
C ILE A 174 10.72 6.61 12.40
N GLU A 175 11.20 7.80 12.06
CA GLU A 175 10.53 8.65 11.09
C GLU A 175 10.60 8.04 9.69
N PHE A 176 9.65 8.39 8.83
CA PHE A 176 9.55 7.77 7.50
C PHE A 176 10.79 8.04 6.64
N GLU A 177 11.36 9.25 6.72
CA GLU A 177 12.60 9.61 6.00
C GLU A 177 13.81 8.78 6.48
N GLU A 178 13.89 8.47 7.78
CA GLU A 178 14.93 7.59 8.32
C GLU A 178 14.75 6.16 7.79
N PHE A 179 13.52 5.65 7.77
CA PHE A 179 13.18 4.37 7.16
C PHE A 179 13.63 4.30 5.69
N GLU A 180 13.35 5.32 4.89
CA GLU A 180 13.76 5.35 3.48
C GLU A 180 15.28 5.32 3.31
N ASN A 181 16.01 6.09 4.11
CA ASN A 181 17.47 6.10 4.09
C ASN A 181 18.06 4.73 4.44
N ILE A 182 17.45 3.99 5.36
CA ILE A 182 17.86 2.63 5.72
C ILE A 182 17.61 1.67 4.55
N VAL A 183 16.41 1.72 3.96
CA VAL A 183 16.06 0.88 2.81
C VAL A 183 16.99 1.12 1.63
N GLU A 184 17.33 2.37 1.33
CA GLU A 184 18.25 2.72 0.25
C GLU A 184 19.65 2.14 0.50
N LYS A 185 20.17 2.25 1.72
CA LYS A 185 21.44 1.61 2.12
C LYS A 185 21.38 0.09 1.93
N ILE A 186 20.28 -0.54 2.29
CA ILE A 186 20.11 -2.00 2.11
C ILE A 186 20.11 -2.35 0.62
N LYS A 187 19.36 -1.62 -0.21
CA LYS A 187 19.30 -1.85 -1.67
C LYS A 187 20.67 -1.73 -2.33
N ASN A 188 21.52 -0.83 -1.84
CA ASN A 188 22.86 -0.59 -2.38
C ASN A 188 23.92 -1.60 -1.89
N ASN A 189 23.72 -2.25 -0.74
CA ASN A 189 24.73 -3.11 -0.11
C ASN A 189 24.35 -4.59 -0.04
N CYS A 190 23.05 -4.92 -0.13
CA CYS A 190 22.60 -6.29 -0.22
C CYS A 190 22.62 -6.73 -1.69
N GLY A 191 23.09 -7.95 -1.97
CA GLY A 191 23.00 -8.56 -3.31
C GLY A 191 21.56 -8.91 -3.74
N PHE A 192 20.57 -8.23 -3.19
CA PHE A 192 19.15 -8.34 -3.49
C PHE A 192 18.61 -6.92 -3.62
N ASN A 193 18.15 -6.54 -4.81
CA ASN A 193 17.64 -5.20 -5.10
C ASN A 193 16.19 -5.21 -5.62
N MET A 194 15.65 -6.40 -5.94
CA MET A 194 14.30 -6.57 -6.49
C MET A 194 13.26 -6.77 -5.38
N PHE A 195 13.03 -5.72 -4.60
CA PHE A 195 11.99 -5.71 -3.57
C PHE A 195 11.42 -4.32 -3.33
N ASN A 196 10.17 -4.32 -2.87
CA ASN A 196 9.48 -3.14 -2.39
C ASN A 196 9.34 -3.21 -0.87
N THR A 197 9.36 -2.06 -0.23
CA THR A 197 9.23 -1.96 1.22
C THR A 197 8.16 -0.95 1.60
N ALA A 198 7.52 -1.21 2.73
CA ALA A 198 6.67 -0.24 3.40
C ALA A 198 7.01 -0.21 4.88
N TYR A 199 6.92 0.96 5.49
CA TYR A 199 6.92 1.06 6.95
C TYR A 199 5.55 0.62 7.44
N ALA A 200 5.49 -0.23 8.46
CA ALA A 200 4.23 -0.77 8.94
C ALA A 200 4.12 -0.67 10.46
N THR A 201 2.98 -0.18 10.95
CA THR A 201 2.71 0.04 12.37
C THR A 201 1.43 -0.68 12.75
N LEU A 202 1.51 -1.57 13.74
CA LEU A 202 0.38 -2.31 14.29
C LEU A 202 0.17 -1.94 15.76
N PRO A 203 -0.84 -1.11 16.08
CA PRO A 203 -1.22 -0.86 17.46
C PRO A 203 -1.86 -2.12 18.07
N LYS A 204 -1.39 -2.49 19.26
CA LYS A 204 -1.97 -3.52 20.14
C LYS A 204 -2.39 -2.87 21.45
N ARG A 205 -3.14 -3.61 22.27
CA ARG A 205 -3.66 -3.13 23.55
C ARG A 205 -2.60 -2.45 24.43
N ASN A 206 -1.40 -3.00 24.49
CA ASN A 206 -0.33 -2.56 25.41
C ASN A 206 1.00 -2.24 24.70
N GLU A 207 1.08 -2.34 23.38
CA GLU A 207 2.30 -2.06 22.63
C GLU A 207 1.96 -1.54 21.23
N VAL A 208 2.92 -0.85 20.61
CA VAL A 208 2.89 -0.55 19.18
C VAL A 208 4.02 -1.35 18.54
N MET A 209 3.67 -2.23 17.62
CA MET A 209 4.65 -2.99 16.88
C MET A 209 4.97 -2.28 15.56
N ASN A 210 6.24 -1.97 15.35
CA ASN A 210 6.72 -1.39 14.10
C ASN A 210 7.46 -2.46 13.28
N PHE A 211 7.30 -2.39 11.97
CA PHE A 211 7.87 -3.35 11.05
C PHE A 211 8.40 -2.66 9.80
N VAL A 212 9.40 -3.30 9.19
CA VAL A 212 9.70 -3.17 7.78
C VAL A 212 8.95 -4.28 7.05
N ALA A 213 7.90 -3.93 6.31
CA ALA A 213 7.22 -4.86 5.42
C ALA A 213 7.99 -4.96 4.11
N ILE A 214 8.31 -6.17 3.68
CA ILE A 214 9.07 -6.45 2.46
C ILE A 214 8.18 -7.27 1.53
N TYR A 215 7.99 -6.79 0.31
CA TYR A 215 7.35 -7.53 -0.77
C TYR A 215 8.38 -7.87 -1.84
N SER A 216 8.51 -9.16 -2.16
CA SER A 216 9.20 -9.57 -3.37
C SER A 216 8.76 -10.95 -3.82
N LYS A 217 8.40 -11.06 -5.12
CA LYS A 217 8.07 -12.33 -5.79
C LYS A 217 9.28 -13.26 -5.95
N HIS A 218 10.48 -12.72 -5.75
CA HIS A 218 11.75 -13.44 -5.91
C HIS A 218 12.51 -13.56 -4.59
N CYS A 219 11.89 -13.22 -3.45
CA CYS A 219 12.53 -13.37 -2.15
C CYS A 219 12.64 -14.86 -1.82
N ASP A 220 13.86 -15.35 -1.71
CA ASP A 220 14.13 -16.56 -0.95
C ASP A 220 14.03 -16.19 0.54
N GLU A 221 13.10 -16.82 1.26
CA GLU A 221 12.92 -16.61 2.71
C GLU A 221 14.23 -16.75 3.50
N LYS A 222 15.18 -17.54 2.98
CA LYS A 222 16.52 -17.71 3.56
C LYS A 222 17.33 -16.42 3.62
N ARG A 223 16.97 -15.38 2.86
CA ARG A 223 17.63 -14.07 2.87
C ARG A 223 17.05 -13.10 3.89
N LEU A 224 15.86 -13.37 4.44
CA LEU A 224 15.22 -12.49 5.42
C LEU A 224 16.10 -12.25 6.69
N PRO A 225 16.87 -13.23 7.20
CA PRO A 225 17.82 -12.99 8.29
C PRO A 225 18.95 -12.02 7.93
N GLU A 226 19.45 -12.07 6.69
CA GLU A 226 20.46 -11.14 6.18
C GLU A 226 19.88 -9.71 6.16
N PHE A 227 18.67 -9.55 5.61
CA PHE A 227 17.92 -8.30 5.60
C PHE A 227 17.74 -7.72 7.00
N LYS A 228 17.29 -8.56 7.94
CA LYS A 228 17.12 -8.16 9.32
C LYS A 228 18.44 -7.66 9.93
N SER A 229 19.56 -8.35 9.68
CA SER A 229 20.86 -7.93 10.20
C SER A 229 21.26 -6.53 9.70
N TYR A 230 20.96 -6.19 8.44
CA TYR A 230 21.21 -4.83 7.95
C TYR A 230 20.29 -3.80 8.58
N ILE A 231 19.00 -4.11 8.75
CA ILE A 231 18.03 -3.23 9.41
C ILE A 231 18.49 -2.93 10.84
N ASP A 232 18.85 -3.97 11.61
CA ASP A 232 19.28 -3.83 13.01
C ASP A 232 20.62 -3.07 13.16
N LYS A 233 21.46 -3.02 12.13
CA LYS A 233 22.70 -2.22 12.15
C LYS A 233 22.44 -0.73 11.98
N HIS A 234 21.27 -0.36 11.47
CA HIS A 234 20.94 1.02 11.11
C HIS A 234 19.79 1.61 11.95
N ILE A 235 19.25 0.86 12.92
CA ILE A 235 18.18 1.26 13.87
C ILE A 235 18.62 0.99 15.31
#